data_AF-A0A819C4G2-F1
#
_entry.id   AF-A0A819C4G2-F1
#
_cell.length_a   1.000
_cell.length_b   1.000
_cell.length_c   1.000
_cell.angle_alpha   90.00
_cell.angle_beta   90.00
_cell.angle_gamma   90.00
#
_symmetry.space_group_name_H-M   'P 1'
#
loop_
_entity.id
_entity.type
_entity.pdbx_description
1 polymer ?
#
loop_
_entity_poly.entity_id
_entity_poly.type
_entity_poly.pdbx_seq_one_letter_code
_entity_poly.pdbx_strand_id
1 'polypeptide(L)'
;MFSITLAIIVLFLTVVYYYLKSVYFTLRGPIPGIPPQFLFGNLLQFGILSRKPVSLPDVITQLRDKLGDVYQFWLGFTHLIMINCLEDAQYIFSHRHIYDQGDLFTEKFKLINPNGIICLKGAKFKRHASVISSLFRRGKILVHLDTIIDCTDRLLDRWRIHYNNPTKIHLNMIEQSQQLLLAIFGFIAFNYDLGTLDDNSENSQNELTQAFYSLLNTM
;
A
#
# COMPACT_ATOMS: atom_id res chain seq x y z
N MET A 1 -27.72 -21.47 40.92
CA MET A 1 -26.60 -20.57 40.53
C MET A 1 -26.27 -20.63 39.04
N PHE A 2 -26.04 -21.80 38.45
CA PHE A 2 -25.68 -21.94 37.02
C PHE A 2 -26.67 -21.33 36.01
N SER A 3 -27.99 -21.36 36.29
CA SER A 3 -28.99 -20.79 35.39
C SER A 3 -28.96 -19.25 35.36
N ILE A 4 -28.69 -18.61 36.51
CA ILE A 4 -28.64 -17.15 36.63
C ILE A 4 -27.37 -16.61 35.94
N THR A 5 -26.24 -17.29 36.10
CA THR A 5 -24.99 -16.92 35.41
C THR A 5 -25.12 -17.07 33.90
N LEU A 6 -25.76 -18.15 33.41
CA LEU A 6 -26.03 -18.32 31.98
C LEU A 6 -26.92 -17.20 31.42
N ALA A 7 -27.99 -16.83 32.13
CA ALA A 7 -28.88 -15.75 31.72
C ALA A 7 -28.17 -14.39 31.62
N ILE A 8 -27.30 -14.08 32.58
CA ILE A 8 -26.47 -12.86 32.56
C ILE A 8 -25.52 -12.87 31.37
N ILE A 9 -24.87 -14.00 31.07
CA ILE A 9 -23.97 -14.13 29.92
C ILE A 9 -24.73 -13.93 28.61
N VAL A 10 -25.91 -14.53 28.45
CA VAL A 10 -26.74 -14.37 27.24
C VAL A 10 -27.20 -12.92 27.10
N LEU A 11 -27.64 -12.28 28.18
CA LEU A 11 -28.03 -10.87 28.17
C LEU A 11 -26.85 -9.97 27.78
N PHE A 12 -25.68 -10.19 28.37
CA PHE A 12 -24.46 -9.46 28.05
C PHE A 12 -24.06 -9.62 26.58
N LEU A 13 -24.03 -10.86 26.07
CA LEU A 13 -23.73 -11.15 24.66
C LEU A 13 -24.74 -10.50 23.72
N THR A 14 -26.02 -10.45 24.11
CA THR A 14 -27.09 -9.81 23.32
C THR A 14 -26.89 -8.30 23.26
N VAL A 15 -26.61 -7.65 24.40
CA VAL A 15 -26.31 -6.21 24.46
C VAL A 15 -25.05 -5.88 23.65
N VAL A 16 -23.99 -6.67 23.81
CA VAL A 16 -22.74 -6.52 23.03
C VAL A 16 -23.01 -6.70 21.54
N TYR A 17 -23.81 -7.70 21.14
CA TYR A 17 -24.20 -7.91 19.75
C TYR A 17 -24.93 -6.70 19.16
N TYR A 18 -25.96 -6.18 19.85
CA TYR A 18 -26.69 -5.00 19.38
C TYR A 18 -25.83 -3.74 19.34
N TYR A 19 -24.95 -3.56 20.33
CA TYR A 19 -23.98 -2.47 20.36
C TYR A 19 -23.03 -2.55 19.16
N LEU A 20 -22.37 -3.70 18.96
CA LEU A 20 -21.44 -3.91 17.85
C LEU A 20 -22.14 -3.76 16.50
N LYS A 21 -23.36 -4.31 16.37
CA LYS A 21 -24.17 -4.18 15.16
C LYS A 21 -24.49 -2.73 14.86
N SER A 22 -24.97 -1.98 15.85
CA SER A 22 -25.34 -0.58 15.68
C SER A 22 -24.13 0.29 15.31
N VAL A 23 -23.01 0.12 16.01
CA VAL A 23 -21.82 0.98 15.85
C VAL A 23 -21.05 0.66 14.56
N TYR A 24 -20.86 -0.62 14.25
CA TYR A 24 -19.94 -1.09 13.20
C TYR A 24 -20.61 -1.75 12.00
N PHE A 25 -21.91 -2.07 12.06
CA PHE A 25 -22.55 -2.89 11.02
C PHE A 25 -23.90 -2.32 10.57
N THR A 26 -24.01 -0.99 10.52
CA THR A 26 -25.14 -0.27 9.95
C THR A 26 -24.68 0.67 8.85
N LEU A 27 -25.53 0.87 7.84
CA LEU A 27 -25.32 1.90 6.82
C LEU A 27 -25.50 3.27 7.47
N ARG A 28 -24.65 4.23 7.09
CA ARG A 28 -24.66 5.58 7.64
C ARG A 28 -25.16 6.58 6.60
N GLY A 29 -26.15 7.39 6.98
CA GLY A 29 -26.63 8.50 6.15
C GLY A 29 -27.25 8.07 4.82
N PRO A 30 -27.34 8.98 3.84
CA PRO A 30 -28.04 8.75 2.56
C PRO A 30 -27.18 8.03 1.50
N ILE A 31 -25.92 7.72 1.80
CA ILE A 31 -24.99 7.14 0.82
C ILE A 31 -25.39 5.68 0.54
N PRO A 32 -25.53 5.26 -0.73
CA PRO A 32 -25.87 3.88 -1.06
C PRO A 32 -24.76 2.94 -0.59
N GLY A 33 -25.12 1.75 -0.14
CA GLY A 33 -24.13 0.79 0.33
C GLY A 33 -24.72 -0.59 0.56
N ILE A 34 -23.83 -1.57 0.68
CA ILE A 34 -24.25 -2.95 0.95
C ILE A 34 -24.21 -3.18 2.45
N PRO A 35 -25.30 -3.69 3.05
CA PRO A 35 -25.33 -3.96 4.48
C PRO A 35 -24.24 -4.97 4.85
N PRO A 36 -23.40 -4.65 5.84
CA PRO A 36 -22.26 -5.49 6.19
C PRO A 36 -22.69 -6.75 6.94
N GLN A 37 -21.93 -7.84 6.77
CA GLN A 37 -21.99 -9.02 7.61
C GLN A 37 -21.24 -8.81 8.92
N PHE A 38 -21.73 -9.47 9.97
CA PHE A 38 -21.10 -9.44 11.28
C PHE A 38 -19.64 -9.94 11.21
N LEU A 39 -18.73 -9.21 11.87
CA LEU A 39 -17.26 -9.41 11.92
C LEU A 39 -16.48 -9.18 10.62
N PHE A 40 -17.01 -9.59 9.47
CA PHE A 40 -16.28 -9.54 8.20
C PHE A 40 -16.60 -8.30 7.36
N GLY A 41 -17.55 -7.47 7.78
CA GLY A 41 -18.02 -6.37 6.96
C GLY A 41 -18.58 -6.91 5.65
N ASN A 42 -18.12 -6.40 4.51
CA ASN A 42 -18.53 -6.90 3.20
C ASN A 42 -17.48 -7.83 2.54
N LEU A 43 -16.39 -8.20 3.23
CA LEU A 43 -15.28 -8.98 2.66
C LEU A 43 -15.71 -10.32 2.05
N LEU A 44 -16.58 -11.06 2.73
CA LEU A 44 -17.10 -12.34 2.24
C LEU A 44 -18.07 -12.13 1.07
N GLN A 45 -18.91 -11.09 1.13
CA GLN A 45 -19.87 -10.75 0.08
C GLN A 45 -19.15 -10.37 -1.23
N PHE A 46 -17.96 -9.81 -1.13
CA PHE A 46 -17.12 -9.43 -2.26
C PHE A 46 -16.27 -10.59 -2.79
N GLY A 47 -16.33 -11.76 -2.17
CA GLY A 47 -15.50 -12.90 -2.58
C GLY A 47 -14.01 -12.73 -2.30
N ILE A 48 -13.60 -11.72 -1.52
CA ILE A 48 -12.19 -11.46 -1.18
C ILE A 48 -11.64 -12.57 -0.27
N LEU A 49 -12.47 -13.08 0.62
CA LEU A 49 -12.15 -14.21 1.51
C LEU A 49 -12.61 -15.57 0.94
N SER A 50 -12.95 -15.63 -0.35
CA SER A 50 -13.37 -16.88 -1.00
C SER A 50 -12.18 -17.73 -1.45
N ARG A 51 -12.44 -19.03 -1.67
CA ARG A 51 -11.43 -20.01 -2.12
C ARG A 51 -10.74 -19.62 -3.45
N LYS A 52 -11.42 -18.82 -4.27
CA LYS A 52 -10.84 -18.10 -5.41
C LYS A 52 -11.06 -16.61 -5.15
N PRO A 53 -10.08 -15.89 -4.57
CA PRO A 53 -10.27 -14.50 -4.22
C PRO A 53 -10.45 -13.67 -5.48
N VAL A 54 -11.51 -12.86 -5.50
CA VAL A 54 -11.70 -11.85 -6.56
C VAL A 54 -10.74 -10.71 -6.31
N SER A 55 -10.15 -10.15 -7.37
CA SER A 55 -9.24 -9.02 -7.23
C SER A 55 -9.99 -7.78 -6.72
N LEU A 56 -9.34 -6.96 -5.88
CA LEU A 56 -9.95 -5.74 -5.35
C LEU A 56 -10.42 -4.77 -6.47
N PRO A 57 -9.67 -4.55 -7.56
CA PRO A 57 -10.12 -3.72 -8.69
C PRO A 57 -11.43 -4.22 -9.32
N ASP A 58 -11.59 -5.54 -9.48
CA ASP A 58 -12.81 -6.13 -10.04
C ASP A 58 -14.00 -5.89 -9.10
N VAL A 59 -13.79 -6.07 -7.79
CA VAL A 59 -14.80 -5.78 -6.77
C VAL A 59 -15.23 -4.31 -6.82
N ILE A 60 -14.28 -3.39 -6.88
CA ILE A 60 -14.55 -1.95 -6.98
C ILE A 60 -15.38 -1.64 -8.23
N THR A 61 -15.02 -2.23 -9.37
CA THR A 61 -15.74 -2.04 -10.63
C THR A 61 -17.18 -2.56 -10.53
N GLN A 62 -17.37 -3.77 -10.01
CA GLN A 62 -18.72 -4.34 -9.82
C GLN A 62 -19.59 -3.52 -8.86
N LEU A 63 -18.99 -2.98 -7.79
CA LEU A 63 -19.71 -2.14 -6.84
C LEU A 63 -20.10 -0.80 -7.44
N ARG A 64 -19.19 -0.20 -8.23
CA ARG A 64 -19.48 1.02 -8.98
C ARG A 64 -20.65 0.81 -9.94
N ASP A 65 -20.63 -0.26 -10.73
CA ASP A 65 -21.70 -0.56 -11.69
C ASP A 65 -23.06 -0.75 -11.01
N LYS A 66 -23.06 -1.25 -9.77
CA LYS A 66 -24.28 -1.54 -9.01
C LYS A 66 -24.81 -0.37 -8.17
N LEU A 67 -23.91 0.42 -7.58
CA LEU A 67 -24.24 1.45 -6.57
C LEU A 67 -23.98 2.87 -7.05
N GLY A 68 -23.35 3.04 -8.22
CA GLY A 68 -22.96 4.33 -8.77
C GLY A 68 -21.55 4.76 -8.35
N ASP A 69 -21.23 6.04 -8.57
CA ASP A 69 -19.87 6.55 -8.38
C ASP A 69 -19.50 6.83 -6.92
N VAL A 70 -20.48 7.02 -6.04
CA VAL A 70 -20.27 7.24 -4.60
C VAL A 70 -21.05 6.21 -3.79
N TYR A 71 -20.35 5.36 -3.04
CA TYR A 71 -20.96 4.32 -2.25
C TYR A 71 -20.17 4.01 -0.98
N GLN A 72 -20.83 3.38 -0.01
CA GLN A 72 -20.22 2.97 1.25
C GLN A 72 -20.21 1.45 1.43
N PHE A 73 -19.16 0.96 2.08
CA PHE A 73 -19.03 -0.43 2.49
C PHE A 73 -18.12 -0.56 3.70
N TRP A 74 -18.03 -1.76 4.25
CA TRP A 74 -17.21 -2.09 5.41
C TRP A 74 -16.14 -3.12 5.05
N LEU A 75 -14.90 -2.84 5.42
CA LEU A 75 -13.79 -3.77 5.36
C LEU A 75 -13.48 -4.25 6.78
N GLY A 76 -14.04 -5.40 7.17
CA GLY A 76 -14.06 -5.82 8.58
C GLY A 76 -14.80 -4.80 9.45
N PHE A 77 -14.09 -4.17 10.39
CA PHE A 77 -14.62 -3.11 11.26
C PHE A 77 -14.39 -1.69 10.72
N THR A 78 -13.78 -1.54 9.55
CA THR A 78 -13.46 -0.23 8.97
C THR A 78 -14.54 0.20 8.00
N HIS A 79 -15.22 1.31 8.28
CA HIS A 79 -16.18 1.93 7.38
C HIS A 79 -15.46 2.73 6.30
N LEU A 80 -15.81 2.49 5.04
CA LEU A 80 -15.21 3.16 3.88
C LEU A 80 -16.29 3.77 3.00
N ILE A 81 -15.98 4.95 2.49
CA ILE A 81 -16.74 5.63 1.43
C ILE A 81 -15.82 5.64 0.22
N MET A 82 -16.29 5.03 -0.87
CA MET A 82 -15.61 5.07 -2.16
C MET A 82 -16.15 6.22 -2.98
N ILE A 83 -15.25 6.94 -3.63
CA ILE A 83 -15.55 8.08 -4.48
C ILE A 83 -14.82 7.84 -5.80
N ASN A 84 -15.59 7.73 -6.88
CA ASN A 84 -15.08 7.47 -8.23
C ASN A 84 -15.25 8.68 -9.17
N CYS A 85 -15.79 9.81 -8.69
CA CYS A 85 -15.89 11.05 -9.44
C CYS A 85 -14.63 11.91 -9.29
N LEU A 86 -14.17 12.50 -10.40
CA LEU A 86 -12.97 13.33 -10.42
C LEU A 86 -13.16 14.62 -9.63
N GLU A 87 -14.34 15.23 -9.73
CA GLU A 87 -14.69 16.49 -9.07
C GLU A 87 -14.65 16.36 -7.55
N ASP A 88 -15.20 15.27 -7.02
CA ASP A 88 -15.20 14.97 -5.60
C ASP A 88 -13.78 14.64 -5.09
N ALA A 89 -13.01 13.87 -5.88
CA ALA A 89 -11.62 13.59 -5.57
C ALA A 89 -10.80 14.90 -5.53
N GLN A 90 -10.98 15.77 -6.52
CA GLN A 90 -10.34 17.09 -6.56
C GLN A 90 -10.72 17.92 -5.34
N TYR A 91 -12.00 17.92 -4.95
CA TYR A 91 -12.47 18.61 -3.76
C TYR A 91 -11.74 18.11 -2.50
N ILE A 92 -11.65 16.80 -2.29
CA ILE A 92 -10.94 16.19 -1.15
C ILE A 92 -9.47 16.59 -1.14
N PHE A 93 -8.79 16.48 -2.27
CA PHE A 93 -7.36 16.81 -2.36
C PHE A 93 -7.10 18.30 -2.18
N SER A 94 -8.01 19.17 -2.63
CA SER A 94 -7.92 20.63 -2.44
C SER A 94 -8.18 21.02 -0.98
N HIS A 95 -9.07 20.29 -0.29
CA HIS A 95 -9.43 20.52 1.11
C HIS A 95 -8.73 19.58 2.08
N ARG A 96 -7.46 19.21 1.79
CA ARG A 96 -6.67 18.29 2.63
C ARG A 96 -6.50 18.74 4.09
N HIS A 97 -6.79 19.99 4.43
CA HIS A 97 -6.81 20.45 5.83
C HIS A 97 -7.98 19.90 6.65
N ILE A 98 -9.03 19.41 5.99
CA ILE A 98 -10.22 18.80 6.60
C ILE A 98 -10.06 17.27 6.69
N TYR A 99 -9.26 16.67 5.79
CA TYR A 99 -9.11 15.23 5.65
C TYR A 99 -7.72 14.77 6.08
N ASP A 100 -7.67 13.86 7.06
CA ASP A 100 -6.45 13.14 7.40
C ASP A 100 -6.29 11.86 6.59
N GLN A 101 -5.05 11.39 6.46
CA GLN A 101 -4.76 10.10 5.85
C GLN A 101 -5.33 8.97 6.72
N GLY A 102 -6.04 8.04 6.09
CA GLY A 102 -6.64 6.89 6.75
C GLY A 102 -5.59 5.91 7.30
N ASP A 103 -5.94 5.20 8.37
CA ASP A 103 -4.98 4.32 9.06
C ASP A 103 -4.78 2.95 8.39
N LEU A 104 -5.66 2.57 7.44
CA LEU A 104 -5.70 1.25 6.79
C LEU A 104 -4.34 0.72 6.35
N PHE A 105 -3.52 1.58 5.74
CA PHE A 105 -2.19 1.20 5.26
C PHE A 105 -1.09 1.57 6.25
N THR A 106 -1.30 2.54 7.12
CA THR A 106 -0.25 3.06 8.01
C THR A 106 0.07 2.14 9.19
N GLU A 107 -0.89 1.34 9.68
CA GLU A 107 -0.67 0.48 10.85
C GLU A 107 0.46 -0.54 10.63
N LYS A 108 0.55 -1.13 9.44
CA LYS A 108 1.65 -2.04 9.10
C LYS A 108 3.00 -1.32 9.07
N PHE A 109 3.06 -0.13 8.49
CA PHE A 109 4.30 0.66 8.43
C PHE A 109 4.73 1.20 9.81
N LYS A 110 3.79 1.43 10.73
CA LYS A 110 4.10 1.85 12.11
C LYS A 110 4.95 0.82 12.85
N LEU A 111 4.84 -0.46 12.52
CA LEU A 111 5.67 -1.52 13.11
C LEU A 111 7.14 -1.42 12.70
N ILE A 112 7.41 -0.95 11.47
CA ILE A 112 8.77 -0.82 10.92
C ILE A 112 9.37 0.53 11.32
N ASN A 113 8.64 1.61 11.06
CA ASN A 113 9.05 2.96 11.41
C ASN A 113 7.84 3.83 11.77
N PRO A 114 7.50 3.97 13.07
CA PRO A 114 6.36 4.77 13.50
C PRO A 114 6.52 6.26 13.21
N ASN A 115 7.77 6.72 13.06
CA ASN A 115 8.10 8.11 12.73
C ASN A 115 8.36 8.32 11.22
N GLY A 116 8.11 7.30 10.39
CA GLY A 116 8.22 7.41 8.95
C GLY A 116 7.16 8.36 8.38
N ILE A 117 7.49 9.08 7.30
CA ILE A 117 6.60 10.10 6.71
C ILE A 117 5.19 9.56 6.39
N ILE A 118 5.09 8.28 6.00
CA ILE A 118 3.84 7.59 5.65
C ILE A 118 2.90 7.45 6.87
N CYS A 119 3.46 7.41 8.09
CA CYS A 119 2.73 7.21 9.34
C CYS A 119 2.38 8.54 10.04
N LEU A 120 3.04 9.63 9.66
CA LEU A 120 2.86 10.94 10.30
C LEU A 120 1.59 11.62 9.80
N LYS A 121 0.94 12.39 10.68
CA LYS A 121 -0.25 13.22 10.38
C LYS A 121 -0.03 14.68 10.77
N GLY A 122 -0.87 15.57 10.23
CA GLY A 122 -0.91 16.99 10.57
C GLY A 122 0.43 17.73 10.45
N ALA A 123 0.79 18.50 11.49
CA ALA A 123 1.98 19.35 11.49
C ALA A 123 3.30 18.58 11.37
N LYS A 124 3.38 17.37 11.98
CA LYS A 124 4.58 16.52 11.88
C LYS A 124 4.79 16.05 10.44
N PHE A 125 3.72 15.57 9.79
CA PHE A 125 3.75 15.23 8.37
C PHE A 125 4.21 16.43 7.53
N LYS A 126 3.58 17.60 7.71
CA LYS A 126 3.92 18.81 6.95
C LYS A 126 5.40 19.17 7.06
N ARG A 127 5.97 19.08 8.27
CA ARG A 127 7.39 19.34 8.51
C ARG A 127 8.28 18.33 7.76
N HIS A 128 8.01 17.03 7.87
CA HIS A 128 8.81 15.99 7.22
C HIS A 128 8.66 16.04 5.69
N ALA A 129 7.43 16.19 5.20
CA ALA A 129 7.13 16.33 3.78
C ALA A 129 7.85 17.54 3.17
N SER A 130 7.90 18.68 3.86
CA SER A 130 8.62 19.85 3.35
C SER A 130 10.11 19.57 3.11
N VAL A 131 10.75 18.76 3.96
CA VAL A 131 12.15 18.36 3.78
C VAL A 131 12.27 17.39 2.61
N ILE A 132 11.47 16.32 2.59
CA ILE A 132 11.54 15.28 1.56
C ILE A 132 11.19 15.84 0.18
N SER A 133 10.10 16.59 0.05
CA SER A 133 9.70 17.21 -1.22
C SER A 133 10.74 18.19 -1.76
N SER A 134 11.61 18.76 -0.91
CA SER A 134 12.70 19.61 -1.38
C SER A 134 13.79 18.84 -2.14
N LEU A 135 13.94 17.54 -1.87
CA LEU A 135 14.88 16.65 -2.56
C LEU A 135 14.43 16.34 -3.99
N PHE A 136 13.11 16.34 -4.24
CA PHE A 136 12.52 16.10 -5.56
C PHE A 136 12.38 17.36 -6.43
N ARG A 137 13.00 18.48 -6.03
CA ARG A 137 13.03 19.68 -6.89
C ARG A 137 13.94 19.43 -8.07
N ARG A 138 13.57 19.95 -9.25
CA ARG A 138 14.33 19.79 -10.50
C ARG A 138 15.84 20.02 -10.31
N GLY A 139 16.23 21.10 -9.66
CA GLY A 139 17.65 21.42 -9.44
C GLY A 139 18.43 20.38 -8.62
N LYS A 140 17.78 19.61 -7.75
CA LYS A 140 18.39 18.52 -7.01
C LYS A 140 18.43 17.22 -7.81
N ILE A 141 17.38 16.94 -8.58
CA ILE A 141 17.33 15.77 -9.47
C ILE A 141 18.42 15.85 -10.55
N LEU A 142 18.63 17.04 -11.14
CA LEU A 142 19.62 17.22 -12.21
C LEU A 142 21.05 16.85 -11.79
N VAL A 143 21.39 17.03 -10.51
CA VAL A 143 22.72 16.67 -9.97
C VAL A 143 22.97 15.17 -9.99
N HIS A 144 21.91 14.35 -10.01
CA HIS A 144 22.00 12.90 -10.00
C HIS A 144 21.85 12.27 -11.38
N LEU A 145 21.70 13.06 -12.45
CA LEU A 145 21.52 12.53 -13.81
C LEU A 145 22.70 11.69 -14.26
N ASP A 146 23.94 12.15 -14.00
CA ASP A 146 25.14 11.41 -14.40
C ASP A 146 25.19 10.04 -13.71
N THR A 147 24.82 9.96 -12.42
CA THR A 147 24.70 8.70 -11.68
C THR A 147 23.63 7.77 -12.27
N ILE A 148 22.47 8.33 -12.67
CA ILE A 148 21.39 7.55 -13.28
C ILE A 148 21.82 7.01 -14.64
N ILE A 149 22.51 7.83 -15.45
CA ILE A 149 23.06 7.43 -16.75
C ILE A 149 24.10 6.32 -16.54
N ASP A 150 25.06 6.49 -15.64
CA ASP A 150 26.08 5.48 -15.33
C ASP A 150 25.47 4.13 -14.90
N CYS A 151 24.48 4.15 -14.00
CA CYS A 151 23.77 2.93 -13.60
C CYS A 151 23.03 2.28 -14.78
N THR A 152 22.47 3.09 -15.67
CA THR A 152 21.74 2.61 -16.86
C THR A 152 22.73 2.00 -17.87
N ASP A 153 23.86 2.65 -18.11
CA ASP A 153 24.92 2.16 -19.00
C ASP A 153 25.50 0.84 -18.47
N ARG A 154 25.74 0.71 -17.16
CA ARG A 154 26.13 -0.56 -16.53
C ARG A 154 25.14 -1.69 -16.82
N LEU A 155 23.83 -1.43 -16.72
CA LEU A 155 22.80 -2.43 -17.05
C LEU A 155 22.81 -2.78 -18.56
N LEU A 156 22.94 -1.77 -19.43
CA LEU A 156 22.97 -1.98 -20.87
C LEU A 156 24.21 -2.77 -21.31
N ASP A 157 25.37 -2.50 -20.72
CA ASP A 157 26.60 -3.23 -20.97
C ASP A 157 26.48 -4.69 -20.53
N ARG A 158 25.85 -4.93 -19.37
CA ARG A 158 25.49 -6.28 -18.95
C ARG A 158 24.62 -6.99 -19.99
N TRP A 159 23.60 -6.33 -20.52
CA TRP A 159 22.77 -6.91 -21.59
C TRP A 159 23.56 -7.22 -22.85
N ARG A 160 24.48 -6.33 -23.26
CA ARG A 160 25.35 -6.53 -24.43
C ARG A 160 26.27 -7.74 -24.26
N ILE A 161 26.83 -7.94 -23.07
CA ILE A 161 27.70 -9.08 -22.75
C ILE A 161 26.93 -10.41 -22.84
N HIS A 162 25.70 -10.45 -22.29
CA HIS A 162 24.89 -11.67 -22.27
C HIS A 162 24.07 -11.90 -23.56
N TYR A 163 24.11 -10.97 -24.52
CA TYR A 163 23.37 -11.03 -25.79
C TYR A 163 23.66 -12.29 -26.62
N ASN A 164 24.91 -12.77 -26.61
CA ASN A 164 25.32 -13.95 -27.38
C ASN A 164 24.98 -15.30 -26.72
N ASN A 165 24.39 -15.29 -25.52
CA ASN A 165 24.02 -16.52 -24.81
C ASN A 165 22.54 -16.86 -25.06
N PRO A 166 22.22 -17.83 -25.96
CA PRO A 166 20.83 -18.14 -26.33
C PRO A 166 19.96 -18.64 -25.17
N THR A 167 20.56 -19.09 -24.06
CA THR A 167 19.86 -19.53 -22.85
C THR A 167 19.48 -18.40 -21.89
N LYS A 168 20.08 -17.20 -22.01
CA LYS A 168 19.86 -16.06 -21.11
C LYS A 168 18.95 -14.97 -21.69
N ILE A 169 18.49 -15.11 -22.93
CA ILE A 169 17.71 -14.08 -23.66
C ILE A 169 16.34 -13.79 -23.00
N HIS A 170 15.86 -14.67 -22.10
CA HIS A 170 14.64 -14.44 -21.32
C HIS A 170 15.00 -13.70 -20.01
N LEU A 171 15.52 -12.48 -20.14
CA LEU A 171 15.85 -11.65 -18.98
C LEU A 171 14.57 -11.22 -18.27
N ASN A 172 14.49 -11.48 -16.96
CA ASN A 172 13.40 -11.01 -16.12
C ASN A 172 13.48 -9.48 -15.99
N MET A 173 12.78 -8.77 -16.86
CA MET A 173 12.78 -7.30 -16.91
C MET A 173 12.31 -6.65 -15.60
N ILE A 174 11.45 -7.33 -14.83
CA ILE A 174 10.97 -6.82 -13.55
C ILE A 174 12.13 -6.78 -12.57
N GLU A 175 12.83 -7.89 -12.42
CA GLU A 175 13.97 -8.02 -11.52
C GLU A 175 15.10 -7.05 -11.90
N GLN A 176 15.41 -6.92 -13.19
CA GLN A 176 16.44 -6.00 -13.66
C GLN A 176 16.08 -4.53 -13.44
N SER A 177 14.80 -4.18 -13.63
CA SER A 177 14.31 -2.83 -13.32
C SER A 177 14.41 -2.55 -11.82
N GLN A 178 14.15 -3.54 -10.97
CA GLN A 178 14.33 -3.42 -9.52
C GLN A 178 15.81 -3.28 -9.14
N GLN A 179 16.71 -4.07 -9.74
CA GLN A 179 18.16 -3.99 -9.50
C GLN A 179 18.73 -2.62 -9.90
N LEU A 180 18.30 -2.08 -11.05
CA LEU A 180 18.67 -0.76 -11.51
C LEU A 180 18.18 0.33 -10.55
N LEU A 181 16.90 0.28 -10.19
CA LEU A 181 16.32 1.25 -9.27
C LEU A 181 17.03 1.22 -7.91
N LEU A 182 17.36 0.03 -7.42
CA LEU A 182 18.07 -0.16 -6.17
C LEU A 182 19.51 0.38 -6.26
N ALA A 183 20.23 0.16 -7.36
CA ALA A 183 21.55 0.75 -7.58
C ALA A 183 21.49 2.29 -7.55
N ILE A 184 20.55 2.86 -8.30
CA ILE A 184 20.34 4.31 -8.34
C ILE A 184 20.05 4.86 -6.94
N PHE A 185 19.17 4.22 -6.18
CA PHE A 185 18.89 4.63 -4.81
C PHE A 185 20.09 4.46 -3.88
N GLY A 186 20.87 3.38 -4.02
CA GLY A 186 22.11 3.16 -3.29
C GLY A 186 23.07 4.33 -3.43
N PHE A 187 23.31 4.76 -4.66
CA PHE A 187 24.19 5.90 -4.94
C PHE A 187 23.58 7.24 -4.52
N ILE A 188 22.32 7.51 -4.84
CA ILE A 188 21.71 8.82 -4.55
C ILE A 188 21.49 9.02 -3.04
N ALA A 189 21.01 8.00 -2.35
CA ALA A 189 20.64 8.12 -0.93
C ALA A 189 21.83 7.89 0.01
N PHE A 190 22.74 6.96 -0.34
CA PHE A 190 23.80 6.51 0.57
C PHE A 190 25.21 6.72 0.01
N ASN A 191 25.35 7.18 -1.25
CA ASN A 191 26.62 7.23 -1.97
C ASN A 191 27.37 5.88 -1.90
N TYR A 192 26.63 4.79 -2.07
CA TYR A 192 27.10 3.43 -1.86
C TYR A 192 26.70 2.52 -3.02
N ASP A 193 27.66 1.76 -3.55
CA ASP A 193 27.38 0.73 -4.56
C ASP A 193 26.86 -0.53 -3.89
N LEU A 194 25.62 -0.90 -4.18
CA LEU A 194 24.98 -2.09 -3.65
C LEU A 194 25.39 -3.38 -4.38
N GLY A 195 26.15 -3.27 -5.48
CA GLY A 195 26.59 -4.38 -6.30
C GLY A 195 25.44 -5.12 -6.99
N THR A 196 24.27 -4.49 -7.13
CA THR A 196 23.06 -5.13 -7.67
C THR A 196 23.13 -5.36 -9.18
N LEU A 197 24.05 -4.67 -9.86
CA LEU A 197 24.25 -4.73 -11.31
C LEU A 197 25.46 -5.59 -11.70
N ASP A 198 26.19 -6.16 -10.74
CA ASP A 198 27.40 -6.92 -11.00
C ASP A 198 27.07 -8.40 -11.26
N ASP A 199 27.72 -9.03 -12.25
CA ASP A 199 27.44 -10.43 -12.61
C ASP A 199 27.81 -11.44 -11.50
N ASN A 200 28.67 -11.04 -10.55
CA ASN A 200 29.04 -11.86 -9.39
C ASN A 200 28.03 -11.79 -8.24
N SER A 201 27.01 -10.94 -8.34
CA SER A 201 26.04 -10.69 -7.26
C SER A 201 25.11 -11.86 -6.97
N GLU A 202 25.06 -12.89 -7.84
CA GLU A 202 24.36 -14.15 -7.55
C GLU A 202 24.94 -14.86 -6.31
N ASN A 203 26.25 -14.67 -6.02
CA ASN A 203 26.93 -15.28 -4.87
C ASN A 203 27.26 -14.29 -3.74
N SER A 204 27.23 -12.98 -3.98
CA SER A 204 27.51 -11.94 -2.96
C SER A 204 26.26 -11.11 -2.67
N GLN A 205 25.16 -11.76 -2.31
CA GLN A 205 23.91 -11.05 -2.00
C GLN A 205 24.10 -10.19 -0.75
N ASN A 206 24.26 -8.89 -0.99
CA ASN A 206 24.29 -7.85 0.04
C ASN A 206 23.04 -7.97 0.93
N GLU A 207 23.23 -8.08 2.24
CA GLU A 207 22.14 -8.25 3.23
C GLU A 207 21.09 -7.13 3.09
N LEU A 208 21.52 -5.90 2.76
CA LEU A 208 20.62 -4.77 2.54
C LEU A 208 19.72 -5.00 1.32
N THR A 209 20.28 -5.53 0.23
CA THR A 209 19.54 -5.87 -0.98
C THR A 209 18.50 -6.95 -0.70
N GLN A 210 18.86 -8.00 0.03
CA GLN A 210 17.92 -9.05 0.46
C GLN A 210 16.81 -8.49 1.35
N ALA A 211 17.15 -7.61 2.31
CA ALA A 211 16.18 -6.97 3.18
C ALA A 211 15.18 -6.10 2.38
N PHE A 212 15.67 -5.35 1.38
CA PHE A 212 14.80 -4.56 0.50
C PHE A 212 13.88 -5.45 -0.36
N TYR A 213 14.41 -6.54 -0.94
CA TYR A 213 13.57 -7.49 -1.69
C TYR A 213 12.54 -8.17 -0.80
N SER A 214 12.92 -8.58 0.41
CA SER A 214 12.01 -9.16 1.39
C SER A 214 10.89 -8.18 1.74
N LEU A 215 11.23 -6.92 2.00
CA LEU A 215 10.28 -5.85 2.29
C LEU A 215 9.34 -5.56 1.11
N LEU A 216 9.86 -5.50 -0.13
CA LEU A 216 9.04 -5.29 -1.33
C LEU A 216 8.10 -6.47 -1.61
N ASN A 217 8.51 -7.70 -1.32
CA ASN A 217 7.69 -8.90 -1.51
C ASN A 217 6.67 -9.12 -0.37
N THR A 218 6.84 -8.47 0.78
CA THR A 218 5.87 -8.52 1.91
C THR A 218 4.83 -7.40 1.88
N MET A 219 5.03 -6.37 1.05
CA MET A 219 4.05 -5.29 0.83
C MET A 219 3.00 -5.69 -0.20
#